data_AF-R9K6C5-F1
#
_entry.id   AF-R9K6C5-F1
#
_cell.length_a   1.000
_cell.length_b   1.000
_cell.length_c   1.000
_cell.angle_alpha   90.00
_cell.angle_beta   90.00
_cell.angle_gamma   90.00
#
_symmetry.space_group_name_H-M   'P 1'
#
loop_
_entity.id
_entity.type
_entity.pdbx_description
1 polymer ?
#
loop_
_entity_poly.entity_id
_entity_poly.type
_entity_poly.pdbx_seq_one_letter_code
_entity_poly.pdbx_strand_id
1 'polypeptide(L)'
;MKRVNCKIAKNVASAVVCLALMLTLSISAFAASKTEPCPRCGRLNTNFGYEANFGWTTKTPQSGQYCEPCGKVVPAGEYHMYLYTSDMYYFTCNSSSCSHIDVPDRTYMKLYPNRPTEHYTNGKRDY
;
A
#
# COMPACT_ATOMS: atom_id res chain seq x y z
N MET A 1 -9.64 -51.25 10.55
CA MET A 1 -10.44 -50.00 10.64
C MET A 1 -9.75 -48.85 11.38
N LYS A 2 -9.15 -49.02 12.56
CA LYS A 2 -8.46 -47.92 13.32
C LYS A 2 -7.41 -47.11 12.54
N ARG A 3 -6.58 -47.75 11.70
CA ARG A 3 -5.54 -47.06 10.89
C ARG A 3 -6.10 -46.15 9.79
N VAL A 4 -7.27 -46.47 9.22
CA VAL A 4 -7.91 -45.69 8.15
C VAL A 4 -8.50 -44.40 8.73
N ASN A 5 -9.18 -44.50 9.87
CA ASN A 5 -9.73 -43.34 10.59
C ASN A 5 -8.65 -42.34 11.02
N CYS A 6 -7.46 -42.83 11.39
CA CYS A 6 -6.33 -41.98 11.77
C CYS A 6 -5.70 -41.25 10.58
N LYS A 7 -5.69 -41.85 9.38
CA LYS A 7 -5.25 -41.19 8.13
C LYS A 7 -6.23 -40.11 7.70
N ILE A 8 -7.54 -40.40 7.74
CA ILE A 8 -8.60 -39.44 7.40
C ILE A 8 -8.54 -38.24 8.37
N ALA A 9 -8.41 -38.50 9.67
CA ALA A 9 -8.32 -37.43 10.67
C ALA A 9 -7.11 -36.51 10.46
N LYS A 10 -5.95 -37.06 10.10
CA LYS A 10 -4.74 -36.26 9.80
C LYS A 10 -4.91 -35.40 8.55
N ASN A 11 -5.53 -35.93 7.50
CA ASN A 11 -5.77 -35.18 6.27
C ASN A 11 -6.77 -34.05 6.50
N VAL A 12 -7.82 -34.28 7.29
CA VAL A 12 -8.78 -33.24 7.69
C VAL A 12 -8.09 -32.16 8.52
N ALA A 13 -7.27 -32.54 9.52
CA ALA A 13 -6.52 -31.58 10.32
C ALA A 13 -5.57 -30.73 9.46
N SER A 14 -4.86 -31.35 8.52
CA SER A 14 -3.99 -30.62 7.58
C SER A 14 -4.78 -29.65 6.71
N ALA A 15 -5.94 -30.06 6.19
CA ALA A 15 -6.78 -29.20 5.37
C ALA A 15 -7.32 -28.00 6.15
N VAL A 16 -7.72 -28.20 7.41
CA VAL A 16 -8.19 -27.13 8.30
C VAL A 16 -7.06 -26.13 8.60
N VAL A 17 -5.85 -26.62 8.89
CA VAL A 17 -4.68 -25.76 9.10
C VAL A 17 -4.33 -24.97 7.85
N CYS A 18 -4.35 -25.60 6.67
CA CYS A 18 -4.15 -24.90 5.40
C CYS A 18 -5.24 -23.84 5.15
N LEU A 19 -6.51 -24.13 5.37
CA LEU A 19 -7.58 -23.14 5.22
C LEU A 19 -7.42 -21.98 6.19
N ALA A 20 -7.08 -22.25 7.45
CA ALA A 20 -6.85 -21.22 8.47
C ALA A 20 -5.66 -20.32 8.08
N LEU A 21 -4.58 -20.89 7.55
CA LEU A 21 -3.42 -20.13 7.04
C LEU A 21 -3.78 -19.28 5.82
N MET A 22 -4.61 -19.79 4.91
CA MET A 22 -5.04 -19.02 3.74
C MET A 22 -5.99 -17.87 4.12
N LEU A 23 -6.81 -18.06 5.16
CA LEU A 23 -7.72 -17.02 5.69
C LEU A 23 -6.98 -15.92 6.47
N THR A 24 -5.84 -16.22 7.11
CA THR A 24 -5.00 -15.19 7.72
C THR A 24 -4.10 -14.49 6.69
N LEU A 25 -3.79 -15.15 5.58
CA LEU A 25 -3.00 -14.60 4.48
C LEU A 25 -3.81 -13.85 3.43
N SER A 26 -5.14 -13.69 3.59
CA SER A 26 -5.91 -12.73 2.80
C SER A 26 -5.59 -11.31 3.24
N ILE A 27 -4.31 -10.94 3.17
CA ILE A 27 -3.86 -9.57 3.00
C ILE A 27 -4.59 -9.12 1.74
N SER A 28 -5.54 -8.22 1.93
CA SER A 28 -6.40 -7.67 0.89
C SER A 28 -5.58 -7.43 -0.37
N ALA A 29 -6.10 -7.82 -1.54
CA ALA A 29 -5.44 -7.67 -2.83
C ALA A 29 -5.02 -6.20 -3.16
N PHE A 30 -5.42 -5.24 -2.32
CA PHE A 30 -5.04 -3.84 -2.34
C PHE A 30 -3.72 -3.52 -1.60
N ALA A 31 -3.30 -4.33 -0.63
CA ALA A 31 -2.03 -4.18 0.08
C ALA A 31 -0.91 -4.92 -0.66
N ALA A 32 -0.67 -4.49 -1.91
CA ALA A 32 0.41 -5.04 -2.72
C ALA A 32 1.75 -4.85 -1.99
N SER A 33 2.57 -5.91 -1.96
CA SER A 33 3.91 -5.85 -1.39
C SER A 33 4.72 -4.71 -2.03
N LYS A 34 5.30 -3.86 -1.19
CA LYS A 34 6.16 -2.75 -1.56
C LYS A 34 7.57 -3.01 -1.07
N THR A 35 8.54 -2.54 -1.84
CA THR A 35 9.95 -2.62 -1.48
C THR A 35 10.55 -1.24 -1.50
N GLU A 36 11.18 -0.83 -0.39
CA GLU A 36 11.84 0.47 -0.26
C GLU A 36 13.25 0.29 0.33
N PRO A 37 14.23 1.07 -0.15
CA PRO A 37 15.54 1.10 0.47
C PRO A 37 15.43 1.66 1.90
N CYS A 38 16.14 1.04 2.84
CA CYS A 38 16.34 1.60 4.16
C CYS A 38 16.99 2.99 4.01
N PRO A 39 16.44 4.05 4.63
CA PRO A 39 16.99 5.40 4.49
C PRO A 39 18.40 5.58 5.09
N ARG A 40 18.89 4.58 5.84
CA ARG A 40 20.20 4.63 6.51
C ARG A 40 21.27 3.80 5.82
N CYS A 41 20.93 2.58 5.43
CA CYS A 41 21.89 1.63 4.84
C CYS A 41 21.59 1.25 3.39
N GLY A 42 20.51 1.76 2.79
CA GLY A 42 20.14 1.48 1.41
C GLY A 42 19.61 0.07 1.13
N ARG A 43 19.70 -0.87 2.08
CA ARG A 43 19.18 -2.23 1.92
C ARG A 43 17.67 -2.19 1.63
N LEU A 44 17.26 -2.86 0.57
CA LEU A 44 15.84 -3.04 0.24
C LEU A 44 15.14 -3.87 1.31
N ASN A 45 14.01 -3.36 1.81
CA ASN A 45 13.12 -4.08 2.72
C ASN A 45 11.72 -4.14 2.13
N THR A 46 11.04 -5.24 2.39
CA THR A 46 9.63 -5.41 2.07
C THR A 46 8.79 -4.89 3.24
N ASN A 47 7.66 -4.25 2.94
CA ASN A 47 6.76 -3.78 3.98
C ASN A 47 6.19 -4.95 4.81
N PHE A 48 5.93 -4.73 6.09
CA PHE A 48 5.27 -5.69 6.98
C PHE A 48 3.85 -5.26 7.37
N GLY A 49 3.53 -3.99 7.17
CA GLY A 49 2.24 -3.40 7.51
C GLY A 49 1.77 -2.42 6.44
N TYR A 50 0.49 -2.11 6.50
CA TYR A 50 -0.21 -1.25 5.56
C TYR A 50 -1.41 -0.59 6.24
N GLU A 51 -1.67 0.66 5.90
CA GLU A 51 -2.86 1.40 6.31
C GLU A 51 -3.42 2.16 5.11
N ALA A 52 -4.65 1.79 4.71
CA ALA A 52 -5.33 2.36 3.55
C ALA A 52 -5.81 3.79 3.80
N ASN A 53 -5.74 4.64 2.78
CA ASN A 53 -6.29 6.01 2.80
C ASN A 53 -5.81 6.86 4.00
N PHE A 54 -4.57 6.64 4.43
CA PHE A 54 -3.95 7.35 5.53
C PHE A 54 -3.89 8.87 5.28
N GLY A 55 -3.50 9.26 4.07
CA GLY A 55 -3.30 10.65 3.68
C GLY A 55 -4.29 11.11 2.61
N TRP A 56 -4.61 12.40 2.62
CA TRP A 56 -5.46 13.06 1.63
C TRP A 56 -4.72 14.29 1.12
N THR A 57 -4.66 14.48 -0.20
CA THR A 57 -4.00 15.64 -0.79
C THR A 57 -4.79 16.17 -1.96
N THR A 58 -4.97 17.50 -1.97
CA THR A 58 -5.64 18.22 -3.04
C THR A 58 -4.60 19.00 -3.85
N LYS A 59 -4.66 18.89 -5.17
CA LYS A 59 -3.90 19.72 -6.11
C LYS A 59 -4.87 20.56 -6.93
N THR A 60 -4.51 21.82 -7.19
CA THR A 60 -5.37 22.82 -7.85
C THR A 60 -4.65 23.49 -9.03
N PRO A 61 -4.28 22.75 -10.09
CA PRO A 61 -3.58 23.34 -11.22
C PRO A 61 -4.44 24.41 -11.90
N GLN A 62 -3.82 25.56 -12.14
CA GLN A 62 -4.42 26.68 -12.86
C GLN A 62 -4.16 26.56 -14.37
N SER A 63 -4.83 27.41 -15.16
CA SER A 63 -4.56 27.57 -16.59
C SER A 63 -3.05 27.61 -16.88
N GLY A 64 -2.60 26.81 -17.85
CA GLY A 64 -1.19 26.70 -18.21
C GLY A 64 -0.35 25.74 -17.34
N GLN A 65 -0.90 25.20 -16.26
CA GLN A 65 -0.25 24.16 -15.46
C GLN A 65 -0.65 22.77 -15.91
N TYR A 66 0.18 21.76 -15.63
CA TYR A 66 -0.13 20.38 -15.98
C TYR A 66 -1.14 19.77 -14.99
N CYS A 67 -2.22 19.20 -15.53
CA CYS A 67 -3.16 18.39 -14.77
C CYS A 67 -2.82 16.92 -14.96
N GLU A 68 -2.30 16.30 -13.88
CA GLU A 68 -1.86 14.90 -13.87
C GLU A 68 -2.99 13.90 -14.20
N PRO A 69 -4.20 14.02 -13.63
CA PRO A 69 -5.33 13.17 -14.01
C PRO A 69 -5.73 13.29 -15.49
N CYS A 70 -5.73 14.51 -16.05
CA CYS A 70 -6.09 14.71 -17.45
C CYS A 70 -4.98 14.33 -18.43
N GLY A 71 -3.74 14.16 -17.96
CA GLY A 71 -2.59 13.90 -18.81
C GLY A 71 -2.21 15.07 -19.72
N LYS A 72 -2.63 16.30 -19.41
CA LYS A 72 -2.48 17.48 -20.29
C LYS A 72 -2.41 18.79 -19.50
N VAL A 73 -2.01 19.86 -20.19
CA VAL A 73 -2.03 21.23 -19.66
C VAL A 73 -3.48 21.72 -19.52
N VAL A 74 -3.78 22.40 -18.42
CA VAL A 74 -5.08 23.03 -18.15
C VAL A 74 -5.34 24.13 -19.18
N PRO A 75 -6.46 24.08 -19.94
CA PRO A 75 -6.82 25.10 -20.91
C PRO A 75 -6.92 26.52 -20.31
N ALA A 76 -6.74 27.53 -21.16
CA ALA A 76 -6.90 28.91 -20.75
C ALA A 76 -8.34 29.20 -20.28
N GLY A 77 -8.48 29.85 -19.13
CA GLY A 77 -9.78 30.16 -18.52
C GLY A 77 -10.35 29.00 -17.70
N GLU A 78 -9.65 27.88 -17.60
CA GLU A 78 -10.00 26.78 -16.71
C GLU A 78 -9.07 26.73 -15.48
N TYR A 79 -9.61 26.25 -14.38
CA TYR A 79 -8.82 25.67 -13.29
C TYR A 79 -9.34 24.27 -12.99
N HIS A 80 -8.43 23.36 -12.70
CA HIS A 80 -8.80 22.02 -12.26
C HIS A 80 -8.48 21.85 -10.79
N MET A 81 -9.17 20.91 -10.16
CA MET A 81 -8.87 20.45 -8.81
C MET A 81 -8.99 18.93 -8.80
N TYR A 82 -8.05 18.26 -8.18
CA TYR A 82 -8.14 16.83 -7.97
C TYR A 82 -7.62 16.42 -6.62
N LEU A 83 -8.24 15.36 -6.11
CA LEU A 83 -7.96 14.77 -4.82
C LEU A 83 -7.37 13.38 -5.05
N TYR A 84 -6.29 13.07 -4.36
CA TYR A 84 -5.77 11.72 -4.25
C TYR A 84 -5.58 11.36 -2.80
N THR A 85 -5.85 10.10 -2.48
CA THR A 85 -5.48 9.52 -1.20
C THR A 85 -4.06 8.95 -1.28
N SER A 86 -3.45 8.71 -0.13
CA SER A 86 -2.19 7.97 -0.05
C SER A 86 -2.30 6.90 1.01
N ASP A 87 -1.74 5.75 0.70
CA ASP A 87 -1.65 4.63 1.63
C ASP A 87 -0.30 4.69 2.37
N MET A 88 -0.32 4.36 3.66
CA MET A 88 0.89 4.27 4.46
C MET A 88 1.40 2.83 4.50
N TYR A 89 2.67 2.65 4.19
CA TYR A 89 3.35 1.36 4.26
C TYR A 89 4.44 1.40 5.32
N TYR A 90 4.55 0.33 6.10
CA TYR A 90 5.48 0.22 7.23
C TYR A 90 6.58 -0.80 6.91
N PHE A 91 7.82 -0.42 7.17
CA PHE A 91 9.03 -1.20 6.85
C PHE A 91 9.93 -1.29 8.07
N THR A 92 10.67 -2.38 8.20
CA THR A 92 11.72 -2.53 9.23
C THR A 92 12.99 -3.01 8.58
N CYS A 93 14.10 -2.33 8.86
CA CYS A 93 15.41 -2.74 8.36
C CYS A 93 16.03 -3.82 9.26
N ASN A 94 16.19 -5.03 8.72
CA ASN A 94 16.87 -6.14 9.39
C ASN A 94 18.31 -6.35 8.90
N SER A 95 18.92 -5.33 8.29
CA SER A 95 20.32 -5.41 7.85
C SER A 95 21.29 -5.49 9.03
N SER A 96 22.40 -6.22 8.87
CA SER A 96 23.54 -6.18 9.80
C SER A 96 24.10 -4.76 9.95
N SER A 97 24.07 -3.96 8.89
CA SER A 97 24.46 -2.54 8.94
C SER A 97 23.61 -1.68 9.86
N CYS A 98 22.42 -2.15 10.25
CA CYS A 98 21.54 -1.47 11.18
C CYS A 98 21.33 -2.25 12.48
N SER A 99 22.00 -3.39 12.70
CA SER A 99 21.71 -4.27 13.86
C SER A 99 22.03 -3.66 15.22
N HIS A 100 22.81 -2.58 15.24
CA HIS A 100 23.14 -1.81 16.43
C HIS A 100 22.06 -0.77 16.83
N ILE A 101 21.01 -0.63 16.01
CA ILE A 101 19.88 0.28 16.26
C ILE A 101 18.69 -0.55 16.75
N ASP A 102 17.94 -0.03 17.73
CA ASP A 102 16.77 -0.73 18.27
C ASP A 102 15.67 -0.94 17.21
N VAL A 103 14.89 -2.01 17.36
CA VAL A 103 13.82 -2.38 16.40
C VAL A 103 12.86 -1.22 16.10
N PRO A 104 12.32 -0.49 17.10
CA PRO A 104 11.39 0.61 16.83
C PRO A 104 12.06 1.69 15.97
N ASP A 105 13.32 1.99 16.29
CA ASP A 105 14.08 2.98 15.54
C ASP A 105 14.46 2.47 14.16
N ARG A 106 14.56 1.17 13.89
CA ARG A 106 14.79 0.62 12.53
C ARG A 106 13.54 0.62 11.65
N THR A 107 12.40 1.01 12.21
CA THR A 107 11.13 1.07 11.50
C THR A 107 10.97 2.42 10.81
N TYR A 108 10.47 2.40 9.59
CA TYR A 108 10.22 3.59 8.79
C TYR A 108 8.96 3.42 7.94
N MET A 109 8.40 4.55 7.53
CA MET A 109 7.12 4.60 6.83
C MET A 109 7.26 5.31 5.49
N LYS A 110 6.46 4.89 4.52
CA LYS A 110 6.41 5.50 3.18
C LYS A 110 4.97 5.64 2.74
N LEU A 111 4.63 6.85 2.31
CA LEU A 111 3.37 7.13 1.65
C LEU A 111 3.47 6.76 0.17
N TYR A 112 2.46 6.03 -0.32
CA TYR A 112 2.26 5.76 -1.73
C TYR A 112 0.97 6.44 -2.19
N PRO A 113 1.04 7.38 -3.15
CA PRO A 113 -0.16 8.02 -3.67
C PRO A 113 -0.99 7.00 -4.45
N ASN A 114 -2.29 6.99 -4.16
CA ASN A 114 -3.28 6.28 -4.94
C ASN A 114 -3.65 7.08 -6.18
N ARG A 115 -4.42 6.45 -7.07
CA ARG A 115 -5.01 7.18 -8.20
C ARG A 115 -5.92 8.30 -7.68
N PRO A 116 -6.02 9.43 -8.40
CA PRO A 116 -7.00 10.47 -8.10
C PRO A 116 -8.40 9.86 -7.98
N THR A 117 -9.09 10.18 -6.91
CA THR A 117 -10.45 9.69 -6.62
C THR A 117 -11.52 10.69 -7.05
N GLU A 118 -11.14 11.96 -7.13
CA GLU A 118 -12.02 13.04 -7.56
C GLU A 118 -11.27 13.98 -8.49
N HIS A 119 -11.96 14.46 -9.53
CA HIS A 119 -11.52 15.52 -10.41
C HIS A 119 -12.66 16.53 -10.59
N TYR A 120 -12.29 17.80 -10.70
CA TYR A 120 -13.20 18.92 -10.90
C TYR A 120 -12.62 19.87 -11.93
N THR A 121 -13.46 20.31 -12.86
CA THR A 121 -13.18 21.40 -13.78
C THR A 121 -14.09 22.57 -13.43
N ASN A 122 -13.50 23.74 -13.11
CA ASN A 122 -14.24 24.95 -12.75
C ASN A 122 -15.29 24.72 -11.65
N GLY A 123 -14.93 23.92 -10.64
CA GLY A 123 -15.79 23.61 -9.49
C GLY A 123 -16.86 22.55 -9.75
N LYS A 124 -16.95 21.97 -10.95
CA LYS A 124 -17.86 20.87 -11.27
C LYS A 124 -17.12 19.54 -11.29
N ARG A 125 -17.63 18.54 -10.57
CA ARG A 125 -17.10 17.17 -10.62
C ARG A 125 -17.36 16.60 -12.01
N ASP A 126 -16.33 16.05 -12.64
CA ASP A 126 -16.35 15.55 -14.01
C ASP A 126 -15.76 14.13 -14.14
N TYR A 127 -15.57 13.46 -12.99
CA TYR A 127 -15.20 12.05 -12.84
C TYR A 127 -16.34 11.24 -12.21
#